data_AF-A0A932U8H0-F1
#
_entry.id   AF-A0A932U8H0-F1
#
_cell.length_a   1.000
_cell.length_b   1.000
_cell.length_c   1.000
_cell.angle_alpha   90.00
_cell.angle_beta   90.00
_cell.angle_gamma   90.00
#
_symmetry.space_group_name_H-M   'P 1'
#
loop_
_entity.id
_entity.type
_entity.pdbx_description
1 polymer ?
#
loop_
_entity_poly.entity_id
_entity_poly.type
_entity_poly.pdbx_seq_one_letter_code
_entity_poly.pdbx_strand_id
1 'polypeptide(L)'
;MSAKETLHRLVNQLPECALEEAERLLTLLADPVFRAFAEAPEDDELLTPEDVAALGEGKADLARGEWSPWAEVELRLFGSSQCPGR
;
A
#
# COMPACT_ATOMS: atom_id res chain seq x y z
N MET A 1 15.85 -0.40 33.86
CA MET A 1 15.72 -0.36 32.39
C MET A 1 14.72 0.70 32.03
N SER A 2 15.04 1.52 31.03
CA SER A 2 14.11 2.50 30.48
C SER A 2 13.11 1.84 29.51
N ALA A 3 12.02 2.53 29.22
CA ALA A 3 11.05 2.09 28.20
C ALA A 3 11.71 1.96 26.82
N LYS A 4 12.63 2.87 26.47
CA LYS A 4 13.37 2.85 25.20
C LYS A 4 14.29 1.63 25.08
N GLU A 5 15.00 1.28 26.15
CA GLU A 5 15.83 0.07 26.21
C GLU A 5 15.00 -1.21 26.03
N THR A 6 13.79 -1.23 26.59
CA THR A 6 12.88 -2.37 26.40
C THR A 6 12.41 -2.49 24.96
N LEU A 7 12.06 -1.37 24.31
CA LEU A 7 11.62 -1.38 22.92
C LEU A 7 12.71 -1.85 21.95
N HIS A 8 13.94 -1.34 22.09
CA HIS A 8 15.07 -1.78 21.25
C HIS A 8 15.33 -3.29 21.39
N ARG A 9 15.25 -3.83 22.60
CA ARG A 9 15.40 -5.27 22.85
C ARG A 9 14.30 -6.09 22.17
N LEU A 10 13.06 -5.63 22.17
CA LEU A 10 11.96 -6.32 21.49
C LEU A 10 12.16 -6.35 19.97
N VAL A 11 12.51 -5.21 19.37
CA VAL A 11 12.77 -5.13 17.93
C VAL A 11 13.90 -6.08 17.51
N ASN A 12 14.98 -6.14 18.29
CA ASN A 12 16.11 -7.03 18.01
C ASN A 12 15.80 -8.53 18.14
N GLN A 13 14.68 -8.90 18.75
CA GLN A 13 14.28 -10.31 18.94
C GLN A 13 13.28 -10.79 17.88
N LEU A 14 12.80 -9.89 17.01
CA LEU A 14 11.85 -10.25 15.95
C LEU A 14 12.55 -11.05 14.83
N PRO A 15 11.86 -12.03 14.23
CA PRO A 15 12.36 -12.68 13.02
C PRO A 15 12.39 -11.69 11.85
N GLU A 16 13.29 -11.88 10.88
CA GLU A 16 13.45 -10.95 9.73
C GLU A 16 12.14 -10.69 8.98
N CYS A 17 11.30 -11.71 8.83
CA CYS A 17 10.00 -11.59 8.17
C CYS A 17 8.98 -10.69 8.90
N ALA A 18 9.20 -10.40 10.18
CA ALA A 18 8.34 -9.52 10.97
C ALA A 18 8.87 -8.07 11.03
N LEU A 19 10.06 -7.79 10.48
CA LEU A 19 10.67 -6.46 10.56
C LEU A 19 9.89 -5.42 9.75
N GLU A 20 9.40 -5.77 8.56
CA GLU A 20 8.63 -4.83 7.72
C GLU A 20 7.32 -4.43 8.40
N GLU A 21 6.66 -5.38 9.06
CA GLU A 21 5.44 -5.10 9.81
C GLU A 21 5.72 -4.30 11.09
N ALA A 22 6.80 -4.62 11.80
CA ALA A 22 7.22 -3.85 12.96
C ALA A 22 7.60 -2.41 12.59
N GLU A 23 8.27 -2.20 11.45
CA GLU A 23 8.56 -0.88 10.91
C GLU A 23 7.28 -0.10 10.61
N ARG A 24 6.30 -0.73 9.93
CA ARG A 24 4.99 -0.11 9.68
C ARG A 24 4.30 0.34 10.96
N LEU A 25 4.22 -0.55 11.96
CA LEU A 25 3.57 -0.25 13.25
C LEU A 25 4.30 0.85 14.04
N LEU A 26 5.64 0.83 14.07
CA LEU A 26 6.42 1.88 14.73
C LEU A 26 6.31 3.22 14.02
N THR A 27 6.22 3.21 12.69
CA THR A 27 6.02 4.41 11.87
C THR A 27 4.65 5.04 12.14
N LEU A 28 3.59 4.23 12.26
CA LEU A 28 2.26 4.71 12.67
C LEU A 28 2.26 5.43 14.02
N LEU A 29 3.10 5.00 14.96
CA LEU A 29 3.21 5.65 16.27
C LEU A 29 4.03 6.94 16.22
N ALA A 30 4.95 7.07 15.26
CA ALA A 30 5.87 8.19 15.15
C ALA A 30 5.37 9.32 14.22
N ASP A 31 4.62 8.98 13.18
CA ASP A 31 4.14 9.92 12.16
C ASP A 31 2.60 10.05 12.20
N PRO A 32 2.07 11.20 12.67
CA PRO A 32 0.64 11.42 12.75
C PRO A 32 -0.05 11.52 11.39
N VAL A 33 0.66 11.89 10.32
CA VAL A 33 0.11 11.93 8.95
C VAL A 33 -0.06 10.50 8.44
N PHE A 34 0.98 9.68 8.59
CA PHE A 34 0.91 8.27 8.20
C PHE A 34 -0.20 7.54 8.96
N ARG A 35 -0.35 7.82 10.26
CA ARG A 35 -1.44 7.30 11.08
C ARG A 35 -2.82 7.70 10.58
N ALA A 36 -3.00 8.98 10.24
CA ALA A 36 -4.26 9.47 9.72
C ALA A 36 -4.66 8.77 8.41
N PHE A 37 -3.70 8.47 7.53
CA PHE A 37 -3.96 7.71 6.31
C PHE A 37 -4.30 6.24 6.57
N ALA A 38 -3.59 5.58 7.49
CA ALA A 38 -3.82 4.15 7.78
C ALA A 38 -5.10 3.89 8.58
N GLU A 39 -5.51 4.84 9.43
CA GLU A 39 -6.75 4.77 10.20
C GLU A 39 -7.92 5.49 9.49
N ALA A 40 -7.71 5.97 8.26
CA ALA A 40 -8.77 6.62 7.50
C ALA A 40 -9.94 5.62 7.30
N PRO A 41 -11.19 6.07 7.50
CA PRO A 41 -12.34 5.26 7.13
C PRO A 41 -12.32 4.97 5.63
N GLU A 42 -13.01 3.90 5.22
CA GLU A 42 -13.25 3.65 3.79
C GLU A 42 -13.93 4.88 3.17
N ASP A 43 -13.42 5.30 2.01
CA ASP A 43 -13.93 6.45 1.28
C ASP A 43 -15.14 6.03 0.43
N ASP A 44 -16.31 6.03 1.05
CA ASP A 44 -17.61 5.69 0.44
C ASP A 44 -18.28 6.91 -0.21
N GLU A 45 -17.51 7.87 -0.72
CA GLU A 45 -18.04 9.01 -1.46
C GLU A 45 -18.83 8.55 -2.71
N LEU A 46 -19.94 9.24 -2.99
CA LEU A 46 -20.74 8.96 -4.19
C LEU A 46 -19.92 9.35 -5.42
N LEU A 47 -19.94 8.48 -6.44
CA LEU A 47 -19.33 8.80 -7.73
C LEU A 47 -19.88 10.12 -8.27
N THR A 48 -18.96 11.01 -8.61
CA THR A 48 -19.28 12.25 -9.30
C THR A 48 -19.60 11.98 -10.77
N PRO A 49 -20.24 12.92 -11.49
CA PRO A 49 -20.43 12.78 -12.93
C PRO A 49 -19.12 12.62 -13.72
N GLU A 50 -18.02 13.19 -13.22
CA GLU A 50 -16.69 13.05 -13.81
C GLU A 50 -16.16 11.62 -13.65
N ASP A 51 -16.31 11.02 -12.46
CA ASP A 51 -15.92 9.62 -12.24
C ASP A 51 -16.70 8.67 -13.15
N VAL A 52 -18.01 8.90 -13.30
CA VAL A 52 -18.85 8.10 -14.19
C VAL A 52 -18.38 8.22 -15.64
N ALA A 53 -17.96 9.41 -16.08
CA ALA A 53 -17.42 9.63 -17.41
C ALA A 53 -16.08 8.91 -17.60
N ALA A 54 -15.15 9.02 -16.65
CA ALA A 54 -13.84 8.37 -16.68
C ALA A 54 -13.96 6.83 -16.69
N LEU A 55 -14.88 6.27 -15.90
CA LEU A 55 -15.22 4.85 -15.94
C LEU A 55 -15.78 4.41 -17.29
N GLY A 56 -16.54 5.29 -17.96
CA GLY A 56 -17.04 5.07 -19.31
C GLY A 56 -15.92 5.00 -20.35
N GLU A 57 -14.96 5.93 -20.27
CA GLU A 57 -13.76 5.94 -21.10
C GLU A 57 -12.95 4.65 -20.94
N GLY A 58 -12.60 4.28 -19.69
CA GLY A 58 -11.83 3.06 -19.45
C GLY A 58 -12.52 1.78 -19.91
N LYS A 59 -13.86 1.70 -19.83
CA LYS A 59 -14.62 0.57 -20.40
C LYS A 59 -14.54 0.53 -21.94
N ALA A 60 -14.53 1.69 -22.58
CA ALA A 60 -14.40 1.78 -24.03
C ALA A 60 -12.98 1.37 -24.48
N ASP A 61 -11.94 1.77 -23.76
CA ASP A 61 -10.55 1.39 -24.00
C ASP A 61 -10.36 -0.13 -23.86
N LEU A 62 -10.94 -0.71 -22.80
CA LEU A 62 -10.96 -2.16 -22.60
C LEU A 62 -11.59 -2.89 -23.79
N ALA A 63 -12.71 -2.38 -24.32
CA ALA A 63 -13.40 -2.97 -25.48
C ALA A 63 -12.61 -2.83 -26.79
N ARG A 64 -11.78 -1.79 -26.93
CA ARG A 64 -10.86 -1.59 -28.07
C ARG A 64 -9.56 -2.38 -27.94
N GLY A 65 -9.28 -3.00 -26.78
CA GLY A 65 -8.02 -3.67 -26.51
C GLY A 65 -6.87 -2.72 -26.17
N GLU A 66 -7.18 -1.47 -25.80
CA GLU A 66 -6.22 -0.43 -25.45
C GLU A 66 -5.85 -0.51 -23.95
N TRP A 67 -5.40 -1.68 -23.50
CA TRP A 67 -5.01 -1.92 -22.11
C TRP A 67 -3.76 -2.82 -22.04
N SER A 68 -3.08 -2.81 -20.88
CA SER A 68 -1.95 -3.71 -20.62
C SER A 68 -2.24 -4.57 -19.39
N PRO A 69 -1.88 -5.87 -19.38
CA PRO A 69 -1.96 -6.70 -18.18
C PRO A 69 -1.15 -6.08 -17.04
N TRP A 70 -1.70 -6.12 -15.82
CA TRP A 70 -1.03 -5.54 -14.65
C TRP A 70 0.40 -6.08 -14.46
N ALA A 71 0.62 -7.38 -14.62
CA ALA A 71 1.94 -8.00 -14.50
C ALA A 71 2.98 -7.43 -15.49
N GLU A 72 2.56 -7.00 -16.68
CA GLU A 72 3.46 -6.37 -17.66
C GLU A 72 3.81 -4.95 -17.24
N VAL A 73 2.82 -4.18 -16.78
CA VAL A 73 3.01 -2.82 -16.27
C VAL A 73 3.91 -2.84 -15.04
N GLU A 74 3.67 -3.77 -14.12
CA GLU A 74 4.44 -3.96 -12.90
C GLU A 74 5.91 -4.24 -13.22
N LEU A 75 6.19 -5.20 -14.12
CA LEU A 75 7.55 -5.51 -14.54
C LEU A 75 8.24 -4.30 -15.19
N ARG A 76 7.51 -3.54 -16.00
CA ARG A 76 8.03 -2.36 -16.70
C ARG A 76 8.38 -1.21 -15.75
N LEU A 77 7.58 -0.99 -14.71
CA LEU A 77 7.73 0.14 -13.79
C LEU A 77 8.60 -0.18 -12.57
N PHE A 78 8.47 -1.40 -12.02
CA PHE A 78 9.07 -1.78 -10.73
C PHE A 78 10.13 -2.89 -10.84
N GLY A 79 10.29 -3.51 -12.02
CA GLY A 79 11.19 -4.63 -12.22
C GLY A 79 10.64 -5.95 -11.63
N SER A 80 11.48 -6.99 -11.58
CA SER A 80 11.10 -8.27 -10.98
C SER A 80 11.23 -8.23 -9.45
N SER A 81 10.08 -8.16 -8.76
CA SER A 81 9.95 -8.29 -7.32
C SER A 81 10.34 -9.73 -6.88
N GLN A 82 11.33 -9.84 -5.99
CA GLN A 82 11.89 -11.12 -5.50
C GLN A 82 11.10 -11.75 -4.32
N CYS A 83 9.84 -11.36 -4.10
CA CYS A 83 9.02 -11.91 -3.03
C CYS A 83 7.67 -12.38 -3.60
N PRO A 84 7.44 -13.69 -3.75
CA PRO A 84 6.15 -14.21 -4.19
C PRO A 84 5.13 -14.17 -3.04
N GLY A 85 3.92 -13.66 -3.30
CA GLY A 85 2.78 -13.77 -2.39
C GLY A 85 2.20 -12.46 -1.87
N ARG A 86 2.26 -11.38 -2.65
CA ARG A 86 1.38 -10.23 -2.45
C ARG A 86 0.17 -10.36 -3.38
#